data_AF-A0A519TZF2-F1
#
_entry.id   AF-A0A519TZF2-F1
#
_cell.length_a   1.000
_cell.length_b   1.000
_cell.length_c   1.000
_cell.angle_alpha   90.00
_cell.angle_beta   90.00
_cell.angle_gamma   90.00
#
_symmetry.space_group_name_H-M   'P 1'
#
loop_
_entity.id
_entity.type
_entity.pdbx_description
1 polymer ?
#
loop_
_entity_poly.entity_id
_entity_poly.type
_entity_poly.pdbx_seq_one_letter_code
_entity_poly.pdbx_strand_id
1 'polypeptide(L)'
;MALTKKIMGSVAAIALVLSTVLTFAFKSDKSELSESSKQFTPTTWHFTGTEASQIYNSAFWQSSDPSEPSCSLDPETLPCAFTVTDEDIANPSELVTYLNTNYPSDPASVADAADSRKPEL
;
A
#
# COMPACT_ATOMS: atom_id res chain seq x y z
N MET A 1 -49.48 32.51 -52.04
CA MET A 1 -49.25 31.14 -51.57
C MET A 1 -47.83 30.76 -52.00
N ALA A 2 -46.89 30.68 -51.06
CA ALA A 2 -46.21 29.43 -50.64
C ALA A 2 -45.24 28.90 -51.72
N LEU A 3 -43.96 28.58 -51.49
CA LEU A 3 -43.15 28.46 -50.29
C LEU A 3 -41.68 28.53 -50.77
N THR A 4 -40.92 29.45 -50.17
CA THR A 4 -39.51 29.34 -49.76
C THR A 4 -38.58 28.21 -50.26
N LYS A 5 -37.37 28.63 -50.68
CA LYS A 5 -36.01 28.15 -50.26
C LYS A 5 -35.65 26.67 -50.59
N LYS A 6 -34.43 26.27 -50.93
CA LYS A 6 -33.08 26.79 -50.68
C LYS A 6 -32.09 25.94 -51.52
N ILE A 7 -30.98 26.58 -51.83
CA ILE A 7 -29.74 26.05 -52.43
C ILE A 7 -29.13 24.98 -51.51
N MET A 8 -28.73 23.81 -52.02
CA MET A 8 -27.75 22.97 -51.32
C MET A 8 -27.13 21.91 -52.25
N GLY A 9 -25.85 22.08 -52.59
CA GLY A 9 -25.15 21.07 -53.38
C GLY A 9 -23.74 21.50 -53.78
N SER A 10 -22.96 22.05 -52.85
CA SER A 10 -21.51 22.30 -53.04
C SER A 10 -20.87 22.76 -51.73
N VAL A 11 -20.51 21.86 -50.81
CA VAL A 11 -19.38 22.06 -49.89
C VAL A 11 -18.91 20.69 -49.40
N ALA A 12 -18.01 20.04 -50.15
CA ALA A 12 -17.32 18.81 -49.71
C ALA A 12 -15.80 19.03 -49.56
N ALA A 13 -15.32 20.27 -49.47
CA ALA A 13 -13.89 20.55 -49.62
C ALA A 13 -13.33 21.63 -48.68
N ILE A 14 -13.75 21.70 -47.40
CA ILE A 14 -13.15 22.63 -46.42
C ILE A 14 -12.98 22.01 -45.02
N ALA A 15 -12.72 20.71 -44.91
CA ALA A 15 -12.52 20.06 -43.60
C ALA A 15 -11.05 19.73 -43.28
N LEU A 16 -10.10 19.98 -44.19
CA LEU A 16 -8.73 19.45 -44.05
C LEU A 16 -7.64 20.45 -43.64
N VAL A 17 -7.97 21.74 -43.42
CA VAL A 17 -6.92 22.77 -43.24
C VAL A 17 -6.85 23.35 -41.80
N LEU A 18 -7.73 22.95 -40.88
CA LEU A 18 -7.75 23.48 -39.50
C LEU A 18 -7.06 22.59 -38.45
N SER A 19 -6.57 21.40 -38.81
CA SER A 19 -6.06 20.42 -37.84
C SER A 19 -4.60 20.61 -37.42
N THR A 20 -3.81 21.42 -38.13
CA THR A 20 -2.35 21.48 -37.93
C THR A 20 -1.87 22.62 -37.02
N VAL A 21 -2.74 23.55 -36.62
CA VAL A 21 -2.33 24.73 -35.81
C VAL A 21 -2.53 24.52 -34.30
N LEU A 22 -3.28 23.50 -33.86
CA LEU A 22 -3.59 23.26 -32.45
C LEU A 22 -2.58 22.38 -31.70
N THR A 23 -1.56 21.81 -32.35
CA THR A 23 -0.65 20.85 -31.71
C THR A 23 0.44 21.49 -30.83
N PHE A 24 0.58 22.82 -30.81
CA PHE A 24 1.63 23.50 -30.02
C PHE A 24 1.13 24.25 -28.78
N ALA A 25 -0.17 24.18 -28.45
CA ALA A 25 -0.76 24.93 -27.34
C ALA A 25 -1.09 24.11 -26.07
N PHE A 26 -0.66 22.84 -26.00
CA PHE A 26 -0.67 22.07 -24.74
C PHE A 26 0.75 21.78 -24.30
N LYS A 27 1.46 22.87 -23.99
CA LYS A 27 2.43 22.87 -22.90
C LYS A 27 1.63 22.65 -21.61
N SER A 28 1.23 21.40 -21.38
CA SER A 28 0.85 20.98 -20.05
C SER A 28 2.15 20.86 -19.28
N ASP A 29 2.45 21.90 -18.50
CA ASP A 29 3.10 21.77 -17.20
C ASP A 29 2.33 20.69 -16.42
N LYS A 30 2.56 19.42 -16.74
CA LYS A 30 2.45 18.38 -15.75
C LYS A 30 3.66 18.64 -14.87
N SER A 31 3.43 19.44 -13.84
CA SER A 31 3.96 19.08 -12.53
C SER A 31 3.59 17.62 -12.33
N GLU A 32 4.47 16.73 -12.76
CA GLU A 32 4.67 15.48 -12.07
C GLU A 32 5.02 15.92 -10.65
N LEU A 33 3.96 16.08 -9.86
CA LEU A 33 3.97 15.64 -8.48
C LEU A 33 4.49 14.21 -8.58
N SER A 34 5.81 14.09 -8.59
CA SER A 34 6.47 12.92 -8.08
C SER A 34 5.94 12.84 -6.66
N GLU A 35 4.79 12.17 -6.49
CA GLU A 35 4.68 11.20 -5.41
C GLU A 35 5.97 10.40 -5.54
N SER A 36 7.00 10.89 -4.87
CA SER A 36 8.15 10.13 -4.49
C SER A 36 7.51 8.98 -3.74
N SER A 37 7.24 7.87 -4.45
CA SER A 37 6.80 6.64 -3.84
C SER A 37 7.88 6.36 -2.84
N LYS A 38 7.62 6.71 -1.57
CA LYS A 38 8.61 6.60 -0.52
C LYS A 38 8.87 5.10 -0.48
N GLN A 39 10.04 4.71 -0.98
CA GLN A 39 10.36 3.31 -1.15
C GLN A 39 10.72 2.81 0.24
N PHE A 40 9.71 2.27 0.93
CA PHE A 40 9.90 1.66 2.23
C PHE A 40 10.68 0.36 2.05
N THR A 41 11.63 0.14 2.96
CA THR A 41 12.32 -1.16 3.00
C THR A 41 11.48 -2.09 3.85
N PRO A 42 10.99 -3.23 3.34
CA PRO A 42 10.27 -4.19 4.15
C PRO A 42 11.12 -4.65 5.33
N THR A 43 10.62 -4.46 6.54
CA THR A 43 11.28 -4.91 7.76
C THR A 43 10.45 -6.02 8.39
N THR A 44 11.03 -7.21 8.45
CA THR A 44 10.43 -8.37 9.13
C THR A 44 10.88 -8.40 10.58
N TRP A 45 9.90 -8.53 11.48
CA TRP A 45 10.09 -8.65 12.91
C TRP A 45 9.63 -10.01 13.37
N HIS A 46 10.41 -10.65 14.24
CA HIS A 46 10.11 -11.96 14.79
C HIS A 46 9.63 -11.81 16.23
N PHE A 47 8.51 -12.44 16.55
CA PHE A 47 7.94 -12.42 17.89
C PHE A 47 8.46 -13.61 18.69
N THR A 48 8.94 -13.35 19.90
CA THR A 48 9.52 -14.35 20.82
C THR A 48 8.66 -14.58 22.07
N GLY A 49 7.52 -13.91 22.16
CA GLY A 49 6.59 -14.07 23.27
C GLY A 49 5.87 -15.42 23.25
N THR A 50 5.28 -15.75 24.39
CA THR A 50 4.47 -16.94 24.61
C THR A 50 3.00 -16.63 24.86
N GLU A 51 2.63 -15.34 24.96
CA GLU A 51 1.27 -14.91 25.26
C GLU A 51 0.83 -13.73 24.38
N ALA A 52 -0.47 -13.63 24.10
CA ALA A 52 -1.04 -12.60 23.24
C ALA A 52 -0.88 -11.18 23.82
N SER A 53 -0.91 -11.07 25.15
CA SER A 53 -0.68 -9.83 25.89
C SER A 53 0.72 -9.23 25.64
N GLN A 54 1.69 -10.06 25.24
CA GLN A 54 3.08 -9.66 25.03
C GLN A 54 3.33 -9.02 23.65
N ILE A 55 2.37 -9.10 22.72
CA ILE A 55 2.48 -8.51 21.37
C ILE A 55 2.78 -7.01 21.44
N TYR A 56 2.21 -6.30 22.41
CA TYR A 56 2.43 -4.86 22.60
C TYR A 56 3.62 -4.56 23.53
N ASN A 57 4.52 -5.52 23.73
CA ASN A 57 5.74 -5.33 24.49
C ASN A 57 6.95 -5.55 23.58
N SER A 58 7.76 -4.50 23.44
CA SER A 58 8.88 -4.44 22.51
C SER A 58 10.01 -5.40 22.86
N ALA A 59 10.07 -5.88 24.11
CA ALA A 59 11.07 -6.86 24.55
C ALA A 59 10.90 -8.24 23.88
N PHE A 60 9.73 -8.53 23.31
CA PHE A 60 9.41 -9.79 22.64
C PHE A 60 9.51 -9.71 21.12
N TRP A 61 10.09 -8.64 20.58
CA TRP A 61 10.28 -8.48 19.15
C TRP A 61 11.76 -8.31 18.81
N GLN A 62 12.20 -8.99 17.75
CA GLN A 62 13.57 -8.93 17.26
C GLN A 62 13.60 -8.84 15.74
N SER A 63 14.53 -8.09 15.18
CA SER A 63 14.70 -7.94 13.73
C SER A 63 15.51 -9.08 13.10
N SER A 64 16.17 -9.89 13.92
CA SER A 64 16.96 -11.03 13.46
C SER A 64 16.12 -12.30 13.52
N ASP A 65 16.20 -13.11 12.48
CA ASP A 65 15.59 -14.44 12.48
C ASP A 65 16.21 -15.28 13.61
N PRO A 66 15.41 -15.78 14.57
CA PRO A 66 15.93 -16.68 15.57
C PRO A 66 16.42 -17.94 14.86
N SER A 67 17.70 -18.27 14.99
CA SER A 67 18.36 -19.39 14.29
C SER A 67 17.64 -20.75 14.39
N GLU A 68 16.70 -20.89 15.34
CA GLU A 68 15.68 -21.94 15.37
C GLU A 68 14.30 -21.26 15.42
N PRO A 69 13.57 -21.12 14.30
CA PRO A 69 12.21 -20.61 14.34
C PRO A 69 11.34 -21.66 15.03
N SER A 70 11.05 -21.45 16.32
CA SER A 70 10.12 -22.26 17.13
C SER A 70 8.65 -21.97 16.78
N CYS A 71 8.42 -21.70 15.50
CA CYS A 71 7.17 -21.33 14.87
C CYS A 71 6.53 -22.61 14.33
N SER A 72 5.25 -22.82 14.58
CA SER A 72 4.52 -24.00 14.05
C SER A 72 3.13 -23.58 13.54
N LEU A 73 2.49 -24.42 12.74
CA LEU A 73 1.47 -24.03 11.77
C LEU A 73 0.01 -24.00 12.29
N ASP A 74 -0.23 -24.16 13.60
CA ASP A 74 -1.60 -24.25 14.15
C ASP A 74 -2.22 -22.84 14.32
N PRO A 75 -3.55 -22.61 14.13
CA PRO A 75 -4.18 -21.29 13.84
C PRO A 75 -4.89 -20.51 14.99
N GLU A 76 -4.67 -20.77 16.29
CA GLU A 76 -5.29 -19.97 17.39
C GLU A 76 -4.36 -18.90 18.04
N THR A 77 -3.85 -17.93 17.29
CA THR A 77 -2.44 -17.95 16.89
C THR A 77 -1.66 -16.74 17.37
N LEU A 78 -0.45 -16.89 17.92
CA LEU A 78 0.49 -15.77 18.09
C LEU A 78 1.25 -15.51 16.78
N PRO A 79 1.64 -14.26 16.45
CA PRO A 79 2.50 -14.01 15.30
C PRO A 79 3.86 -14.66 15.52
N CYS A 80 4.48 -15.15 14.47
CA CYS A 80 5.86 -15.62 14.47
C CYS A 80 6.78 -14.63 13.77
N ALA A 81 6.31 -14.14 12.63
CA ALA A 81 6.95 -13.06 11.89
C ALA A 81 5.88 -12.06 11.43
N PHE A 82 6.21 -10.78 11.49
CA PHE A 82 5.39 -9.67 11.05
C PHE A 82 6.23 -8.71 10.22
N THR A 83 5.87 -8.54 8.96
CA THR A 83 6.60 -7.70 8.01
C THR A 83 5.84 -6.40 7.80
N VAL A 84 6.53 -5.29 8.09
CA VAL A 84 6.03 -3.94 7.81
C VAL A 84 6.59 -3.52 6.46
N THR A 85 5.72 -3.07 5.55
CA THR A 85 6.08 -2.73 4.16
C THR A 85 5.76 -1.28 3.78
N ASP A 86 5.06 -0.58 4.67
CA ASP A 86 4.45 0.73 4.51
C ASP A 86 5.09 1.79 5.42
N GLU A 87 6.01 1.38 6.30
CA GLU A 87 6.75 2.27 7.19
C GLU A 87 8.18 1.76 7.47
N ASP A 88 9.12 2.70 7.61
CA ASP A 88 10.49 2.39 7.98
C ASP A 88 10.57 2.22 9.51
N ILE A 89 10.52 0.97 9.98
CA ILE A 89 10.65 0.66 11.40
C ILE A 89 12.07 0.22 11.72
N ALA A 90 12.78 1.00 12.54
CA ALA A 90 14.19 0.76 12.84
C ALA A 90 14.41 -0.04 14.13
N ASN A 91 13.43 -0.09 15.04
CA ASN A 91 13.58 -0.74 16.34
C ASN A 91 12.25 -1.34 16.86
N PRO A 92 12.30 -2.27 17.82
CA PRO A 92 11.10 -2.90 18.40
C PRO A 92 10.12 -1.93 19.07
N SER A 93 10.58 -0.78 19.56
CA SER A 93 9.69 0.20 20.18
C SER A 93 8.81 0.88 19.13
N GLU A 94 9.39 1.25 17.99
CA GLU A 94 8.65 1.79 16.84
C GLU A 94 7.67 0.76 16.28
N LEU A 95 8.05 -0.53 16.23
CA LEU A 95 7.13 -1.60 15.86
C LEU A 95 5.92 -1.63 16.79
N VAL A 96 6.12 -1.62 18.10
CA VAL A 96 5.01 -1.65 19.05
C VAL A 96 4.14 -0.40 18.93
N THR A 97 4.71 0.77 18.67
CA THR A 97 3.93 1.97 18.35
C THR A 97 3.08 1.76 17.10
N TYR A 98 3.67 1.26 16.01
CA TYR A 98 2.96 0.91 14.78
C TYR A 98 1.82 -0.08 15.03
N LEU A 99 2.07 -1.15 15.79
CA LEU A 99 1.07 -2.15 16.15
C LEU A 99 -0.07 -1.54 16.96
N ASN A 100 0.23 -0.69 17.95
CA ASN A 100 -0.80 -0.01 18.74
C ASN A 100 -1.64 0.97 17.90
N THR A 101 -1.05 1.59 16.87
CA THR A 101 -1.75 2.52 15.97
C THR A 101 -2.63 1.79 14.96
N ASN A 102 -2.14 0.71 14.36
CA ASN A 102 -2.83 0.00 13.28
C ASN A 102 -3.74 -1.14 13.78
N TYR A 103 -3.41 -1.73 14.93
CA TYR A 103 -4.13 -2.84 15.57
C TYR A 103 -4.32 -2.53 17.06
N PRO A 104 -5.25 -1.64 17.43
CA PRO A 104 -5.32 -1.12 18.80
C PRO A 104 -5.73 -2.20 19.82
N SER A 105 -4.78 -2.61 20.68
CA SER A 105 -4.96 -3.55 21.79
C SER A 105 -5.74 -4.83 21.45
N ASP A 106 -5.63 -5.27 20.20
CA ASP A 106 -6.21 -6.51 19.70
C ASP A 106 -5.10 -7.44 19.15
N PRO A 107 -4.51 -8.26 20.05
CA PRO A 107 -3.49 -9.23 19.67
C PRO A 107 -3.91 -10.16 18.53
N ALA A 108 -5.20 -10.49 18.43
CA ALA A 108 -5.71 -11.38 17.41
C ALA A 108 -5.64 -10.72 16.03
N SER A 109 -5.96 -9.43 15.92
CA SER A 109 -5.80 -8.68 14.67
C SER A 109 -4.34 -8.58 14.21
N VAL A 110 -3.38 -8.45 15.14
CA VAL A 110 -1.95 -8.49 14.80
C VAL A 110 -1.54 -9.86 14.28
N ALA A 111 -1.97 -10.92 14.95
CA ALA A 111 -1.74 -12.28 14.49
C ALA A 111 -2.39 -12.54 13.13
N ASP A 112 -3.55 -11.93 12.87
CA ASP A 112 -4.25 -12.08 11.61
C ASP A 112 -3.52 -11.47 10.42
N ALA A 113 -2.84 -10.35 10.65
CA ALA A 113 -2.03 -9.66 9.67
C ALA A 113 -0.57 -10.14 9.57
N ALA A 114 -0.14 -11.03 10.46
CA ALA A 114 1.22 -11.57 10.48
C ALA A 114 1.51 -12.50 9.30
N ASP A 115 2.75 -12.52 8.81
CA ASP A 115 3.18 -13.38 7.70
C ASP A 115 3.16 -14.87 8.08
N SER A 116 3.38 -15.16 9.36
CA SER A 116 3.38 -16.51 9.92
C SER A 116 2.92 -16.51 11.36
N ARG A 117 2.44 -17.66 11.84
CA ARG A 117 1.83 -17.80 13.16
C ARG A 117 2.35 -19.03 13.94
N LYS A 118 2.16 -19.09 15.27
CA LYS A 118 2.64 -20.11 16.23
C LYS A 118 1.49 -21.02 16.71
N PRO A 119 1.70 -22.34 16.97
CA PRO A 119 0.63 -23.20 17.40
C PRO A 119 0.35 -22.99 18.89
N GLU A 120 -0.87 -23.35 19.32
CA GLU A 120 -1.16 -23.46 20.74
C GLU A 120 -0.59 -24.78 21.31
N LEU A 121 -0.16 -24.73 22.58
CA LEU A 121 0.41 -25.86 23.32
C LEU A 121 -0.65 -26.64 24.08
#